data_AF-A0A2E7SGP5-F1
#
_entry.id   AF-A0A2E7SGP5-F1
#
_cell.length_a   1.000
_cell.length_b   1.000
_cell.length_c   1.000
_cell.angle_alpha   90.00
_cell.angle_beta   90.00
_cell.angle_gamma   90.00
#
_symmetry.space_group_name_H-M   'P 1'
#
loop_
_entity.id
_entity.type
_entity.pdbx_description
1 polymer ?
#
loop_
_entity_poly.entity_id
_entity_poly.type
_entity_poly.pdbx_seq_one_letter_code
_entity_poly.pdbx_strand_id
1 'polypeptide(L)'
;MSASAASGDGTDPLDPSDGGADWDGDGLTNAEEQNQGTDMTNADSDGDGLPDGWEVANGLNPNSGSDANADPDGDGLSNAQEYAKGTNPNSADTDGDGRPDSTDPFPNDPNDGEYSDSDGDGIPDAYDPDYQSPEDGSGNGGTSGGGGSDQQGEGEGQGQGQGQGQGQGQGQGQGQGQGQGQ
;
A
#
# COMPACT_ATOMS: atom_id res chain seq x y z
N MET A 1 19.18 -28.70 34.27
CA MET A 1 19.24 -27.34 33.71
C MET A 1 19.92 -27.47 32.37
N SER A 2 19.12 -27.60 31.31
CA SER A 2 19.64 -27.84 29.95
C SER A 2 20.31 -26.56 29.45
N ALA A 3 21.50 -26.74 28.90
CA ALA A 3 22.43 -25.69 28.53
C ALA A 3 21.93 -24.86 27.35
N SER A 4 22.16 -23.55 27.45
CA SER A 4 22.13 -22.56 26.38
C SER A 4 22.86 -23.07 25.13
N ALA A 5 22.13 -23.13 24.02
CA ALA A 5 22.70 -22.99 22.70
C ALA A 5 22.32 -21.59 22.21
N ALA A 6 23.13 -20.60 22.57
CA ALA A 6 23.14 -19.33 21.86
C ALA A 6 23.86 -19.61 20.54
N SER A 7 23.08 -19.86 19.49
CA SER A 7 23.58 -19.96 18.12
C SER A 7 23.87 -18.53 17.65
N GLY A 8 25.15 -18.21 17.46
CA GLY A 8 25.60 -16.94 16.90
C GLY A 8 25.54 -16.95 15.37
N ASP A 9 24.39 -17.32 14.81
CA ASP A 9 24.12 -17.41 13.36
C ASP A 9 23.14 -16.32 12.85
N GLY A 10 22.69 -15.41 13.72
CA GLY A 10 21.82 -14.29 13.31
C GLY A 10 20.39 -14.72 13.02
N THR A 11 19.90 -15.74 13.73
CA THR A 11 18.53 -16.23 13.65
C THR A 11 17.89 -16.30 15.04
N ASP A 12 18.38 -15.52 16.01
CA ASP A 12 17.79 -15.47 17.35
C ASP A 12 16.81 -14.28 17.39
N PRO A 13 15.49 -14.50 17.38
CA PRO A 13 14.50 -13.41 17.39
C PRO A 13 14.56 -12.56 18.68
N LEU A 14 15.27 -13.03 19.72
CA LEU A 14 15.54 -12.28 20.94
C LEU A 14 16.86 -11.49 20.89
N ASP A 15 17.67 -11.65 19.84
CA ASP A 15 18.77 -10.73 19.54
C ASP A 15 18.18 -9.41 19.02
N PRO A 16 18.48 -8.25 19.63
CA PRO A 16 18.03 -6.94 19.15
C PRO A 16 18.37 -6.64 17.69
N SER A 17 19.34 -7.34 17.10
CA SER A 17 19.73 -7.21 15.70
C SER A 17 18.73 -7.90 14.74
N ASP A 18 18.10 -8.98 15.19
CA ASP A 18 17.21 -9.83 14.40
C ASP A 18 15.72 -9.59 14.75
N GLY A 19 15.45 -9.19 16.00
CA GLY A 19 14.10 -8.92 16.50
C GLY A 19 13.40 -7.73 15.84
N GLY A 20 14.14 -6.81 15.20
CA GLY A 20 13.59 -5.70 14.43
C GLY A 20 13.41 -6.00 12.93
N ALA A 21 13.78 -7.20 12.47
CA ALA A 21 13.48 -7.64 11.11
C ALA A 21 12.03 -8.13 11.03
N ASP A 22 11.47 -8.09 9.83
CA ASP A 22 10.15 -8.62 9.45
C ASP A 22 10.46 -9.59 8.30
N TRP A 23 10.46 -10.89 8.60
CA TRP A 23 11.01 -11.91 7.71
C TRP A 23 10.01 -12.40 6.66
N ASP A 24 8.72 -12.37 6.95
CA ASP A 24 7.65 -12.75 6.04
C ASP A 24 6.93 -11.56 5.39
N GLY A 25 7.16 -10.34 5.90
CA GLY A 25 6.72 -9.10 5.29
C GLY A 25 5.26 -8.76 5.58
N ASP A 26 4.72 -9.23 6.70
CA ASP A 26 3.31 -9.06 7.06
C ASP A 26 3.02 -7.76 7.83
N GLY A 27 4.07 -7.07 8.26
CA GLY A 27 4.02 -5.82 9.02
C GLY A 27 4.28 -5.94 10.52
N LEU A 28 4.49 -7.15 11.05
CA LEU A 28 5.03 -7.38 12.39
C LEU A 28 6.53 -7.66 12.31
N THR A 29 7.28 -7.13 13.27
CA THR A 29 8.68 -7.54 13.45
C THR A 29 8.76 -8.90 14.15
N ASN A 30 9.82 -9.65 13.94
CA ASN A 30 10.09 -10.94 14.60
C ASN A 30 9.92 -10.88 16.14
N ALA A 31 10.28 -9.75 16.76
CA ALA A 31 10.08 -9.55 18.19
C ALA A 31 8.61 -9.29 18.56
N GLU A 32 7.85 -8.59 17.72
CA GLU A 32 6.40 -8.42 17.89
C GLU A 32 5.68 -9.74 17.70
N GLU A 33 6.03 -10.51 16.69
CA GLU A 33 5.48 -11.85 16.44
C GLU A 33 5.72 -12.79 17.61
N GLN A 34 6.93 -12.76 18.19
CA GLN A 34 7.21 -13.52 19.41
C GLN A 34 6.29 -13.15 20.58
N ASN A 35 5.94 -11.86 20.70
CA ASN A 35 5.07 -11.37 21.76
C ASN A 35 3.59 -11.73 21.49
N GLN A 36 3.17 -11.76 20.23
CA GLN A 36 1.83 -12.16 19.81
C GLN A 36 1.66 -13.69 19.76
N GLY A 37 2.77 -14.43 19.69
CA GLY A 37 2.78 -15.89 19.57
C GLY A 37 2.57 -16.40 18.15
N THR A 38 2.82 -15.56 17.14
CA THR A 38 2.74 -15.87 15.70
C THR A 38 4.05 -16.47 15.18
N ASP A 39 4.04 -16.97 13.95
CA ASP A 39 5.18 -17.60 13.27
C ASP A 39 5.97 -16.58 12.44
N MET A 40 7.19 -16.27 12.89
CA MET A 40 8.15 -15.33 12.30
C MET A 40 8.50 -15.51 10.82
N THR A 41 7.99 -16.56 10.19
CA THR A 41 8.29 -16.90 8.80
C THR A 41 7.03 -17.17 7.98
N ASN A 42 5.87 -16.92 8.56
CA ASN A 42 4.58 -17.17 7.96
C ASN A 42 3.60 -16.05 8.31
N ALA A 43 3.37 -15.19 7.32
CA ALA A 43 2.55 -13.99 7.42
C ALA A 43 1.09 -14.19 7.85
N ASP A 44 0.60 -15.43 7.92
CA ASP A 44 -0.77 -15.82 8.30
C ASP A 44 -0.68 -17.10 9.15
N SER A 45 -0.54 -16.91 10.47
CA SER A 45 -0.18 -17.97 11.42
C SER A 45 -1.29 -19.01 11.61
N ASP A 46 -2.56 -18.61 11.47
CA ASP A 46 -3.69 -19.52 11.63
C ASP A 46 -4.30 -20.03 10.32
N GLY A 47 -3.90 -19.45 9.19
CA GLY A 47 -4.21 -19.89 7.84
C GLY A 47 -5.61 -19.51 7.37
N ASP A 48 -6.18 -18.41 7.85
CA ASP A 48 -7.52 -17.95 7.46
C ASP A 48 -7.55 -16.98 6.27
N GLY A 49 -6.36 -16.52 5.84
CA GLY A 49 -6.17 -15.60 4.72
C GLY A 49 -6.01 -14.14 5.12
N LEU A 50 -6.04 -13.81 6.40
CA LEU A 50 -5.66 -12.51 6.95
C LEU A 50 -4.19 -12.53 7.39
N PRO A 51 -3.40 -11.47 7.10
CA PRO A 51 -2.05 -11.39 7.63
C PRO A 51 -2.02 -11.07 9.12
N ASP A 52 -1.11 -11.67 9.89
CA ASP A 52 -1.05 -11.49 11.34
C ASP A 52 -0.88 -10.01 11.71
N GLY A 53 -0.05 -9.28 10.97
CA GLY A 53 0.13 -7.84 11.14
C GLY A 53 -1.11 -7.01 10.87
N TRP A 54 -1.93 -7.40 9.89
CA TRP A 54 -3.20 -6.72 9.65
C TRP A 54 -4.20 -6.99 10.76
N GLU A 55 -4.28 -8.24 11.24
CA GLU A 55 -5.16 -8.62 12.33
C GLU A 55 -4.81 -7.88 13.63
N VAL A 56 -3.52 -7.84 13.99
CA VAL A 56 -3.04 -7.13 15.17
C VAL A 56 -3.30 -5.63 15.07
N ALA A 57 -3.09 -5.02 13.89
CA ALA A 57 -3.37 -3.60 13.67
C ALA A 57 -4.87 -3.27 13.82
N ASN A 58 -5.74 -4.21 13.49
CA ASN A 58 -7.19 -4.07 13.58
C ASN A 58 -7.81 -4.68 14.86
N GLY A 59 -6.98 -5.14 15.80
CA GLY A 59 -7.45 -5.68 17.08
C GLY A 59 -8.13 -7.05 16.99
N LEU A 60 -7.89 -7.78 15.90
CA LEU A 60 -8.27 -9.18 15.71
C LEU A 60 -7.21 -10.12 16.32
N ASN A 61 -7.43 -11.43 16.26
CA ASN A 61 -6.55 -12.41 16.88
C ASN A 61 -5.85 -13.29 15.82
N PRO A 62 -4.54 -13.06 15.57
CA PRO A 62 -3.76 -13.76 14.51
C PRO A 62 -3.48 -15.25 14.76
N ASN A 63 -4.20 -15.84 15.71
CA ASN A 63 -4.07 -17.25 16.08
C ASN A 63 -5.45 -17.93 16.13
N SER A 64 -6.46 -17.31 15.52
CA SER A 64 -7.87 -17.68 15.64
C SER A 64 -8.67 -17.48 14.35
N GLY A 65 -8.38 -18.28 13.33
CA GLY A 65 -8.96 -18.19 11.99
C GLY A 65 -10.48 -18.26 11.80
N SER A 66 -11.23 -18.32 12.90
CA SER A 66 -12.68 -18.08 12.90
C SER A 66 -13.06 -16.61 12.78
N ASP A 67 -12.18 -15.66 13.12
CA ASP A 67 -12.49 -14.24 13.08
C ASP A 67 -12.38 -13.64 11.67
N ALA A 68 -11.69 -14.24 10.68
CA ALA A 68 -11.85 -13.84 9.27
C ALA A 68 -13.30 -13.76 8.78
N ASN A 69 -14.17 -14.60 9.34
CA ASN A 69 -15.58 -14.68 8.99
C ASN A 69 -16.50 -13.92 9.97
N ALA A 70 -15.92 -13.25 10.98
CA ALA A 70 -16.68 -12.39 11.88
C ALA A 70 -16.97 -11.03 11.22
N ASP A 71 -17.98 -10.35 11.76
CA ASP A 71 -18.46 -9.03 11.36
C ASP A 71 -18.60 -8.22 12.67
N PRO A 72 -17.50 -7.61 13.18
CA PRO A 72 -17.47 -6.99 14.49
C PRO A 72 -18.30 -5.69 14.59
N ASP A 73 -18.42 -4.94 13.50
CA ASP A 73 -19.15 -3.67 13.46
C ASP A 73 -20.60 -3.79 12.95
N GLY A 74 -20.96 -4.92 12.34
CA GLY A 74 -22.32 -5.26 11.92
C GLY A 74 -22.76 -4.60 10.62
N ASP A 75 -21.83 -4.22 9.75
CA ASP A 75 -22.13 -3.58 8.45
C ASP A 75 -22.51 -4.60 7.36
N GLY A 76 -22.24 -5.89 7.61
CA GLY A 76 -22.53 -7.01 6.73
C GLY A 76 -21.36 -7.51 5.88
N LEU A 77 -20.16 -6.96 6.04
CA LEU A 77 -18.90 -7.50 5.54
C LEU A 77 -18.22 -8.33 6.64
N SER A 78 -17.53 -9.40 6.23
CA SER A 78 -16.62 -10.08 7.14
C SER A 78 -15.24 -9.43 7.14
N ASN A 79 -14.46 -9.63 8.21
CA ASN A 79 -13.08 -9.14 8.29
C ASN A 79 -12.24 -9.46 7.03
N ALA A 80 -12.37 -10.66 6.47
CA ALA A 80 -11.72 -11.04 5.22
C ALA A 80 -12.19 -10.25 3.98
N GLN A 81 -13.47 -9.88 3.91
CA GLN A 81 -14.00 -9.03 2.84
C GLN A 81 -13.54 -7.59 2.99
N GLU A 82 -13.44 -7.12 4.23
CA GLU A 82 -12.95 -5.78 4.55
C GLU A 82 -11.48 -5.62 4.26
N TYR A 83 -10.66 -6.62 4.62
CA TYR A 83 -9.25 -6.68 4.22
C TYR A 83 -9.10 -6.55 2.69
N ALA A 84 -9.93 -7.27 1.92
CA ALA A 84 -9.90 -7.19 0.46
C ALA A 84 -10.37 -5.83 -0.10
N LYS A 85 -11.25 -5.12 0.63
CA LYS A 85 -11.73 -3.77 0.29
C LYS A 85 -10.84 -2.65 0.84
N GLY A 86 -9.88 -2.98 1.71
CA GLY A 86 -9.07 -2.02 2.44
C GLY A 86 -9.84 -1.23 3.50
N THR A 87 -11.00 -1.72 3.94
CA THR A 87 -11.84 -1.08 4.95
C THR A 87 -11.48 -1.53 6.38
N ASN A 88 -12.08 -0.88 7.37
CA ASN A 88 -11.79 -1.12 8.78
C ASN A 88 -12.83 -2.06 9.42
N PRO A 89 -12.45 -3.26 9.88
CA PRO A 89 -13.33 -4.27 10.49
C PRO A 89 -14.03 -3.88 11.79
N ASN A 90 -13.77 -2.67 12.28
CA ASN A 90 -14.39 -2.13 13.47
C ASN A 90 -15.16 -0.83 13.18
N SER A 91 -15.38 -0.48 11.90
CA SER A 91 -16.05 0.74 11.48
C SER A 91 -16.96 0.47 10.30
N ALA A 92 -18.27 0.38 10.58
CA ALA A 92 -19.28 0.09 9.56
C ALA A 92 -19.36 1.10 8.40
N ASP A 93 -18.64 2.21 8.51
CA ASP A 93 -18.49 3.31 7.56
C ASP A 93 -17.05 3.82 7.77
N THR A 94 -16.12 3.36 6.93
CA THR A 94 -14.67 3.52 7.14
C THR A 94 -14.22 4.96 6.94
N ASP A 95 -14.78 5.67 5.97
CA ASP A 95 -14.41 7.05 5.68
C ASP A 95 -15.32 8.10 6.32
N GLY A 96 -16.49 7.70 6.82
CA GLY A 96 -17.41 8.53 7.58
C GLY A 96 -18.29 9.43 6.71
N ASP A 97 -18.54 9.07 5.45
CA ASP A 97 -19.41 9.83 4.54
C ASP A 97 -20.92 9.60 4.81
N GLY A 98 -21.25 8.59 5.63
CA GLY A 98 -22.61 8.21 6.01
C GLY A 98 -23.16 6.99 5.26
N ARG A 99 -22.38 6.34 4.40
CA ARG A 99 -22.73 5.08 3.72
C ARG A 99 -21.93 3.92 4.31
N PRO A 100 -22.58 2.78 4.59
CA PRO A 100 -21.85 1.62 5.06
C PRO A 100 -20.93 1.02 4.00
N ASP A 101 -19.78 0.48 4.42
CA ASP A 101 -18.74 -0.09 3.54
C ASP A 101 -19.28 -1.23 2.64
N SER A 102 -20.28 -1.95 3.14
CA SER A 102 -21.00 -2.99 2.39
C SER A 102 -21.78 -2.46 1.16
N THR A 103 -22.14 -1.17 1.15
CA THR A 103 -22.95 -0.54 0.11
C THR A 103 -22.28 0.66 -0.57
N ASP A 104 -21.16 1.13 -0.03
CA ASP A 104 -20.44 2.26 -0.58
C ASP A 104 -19.53 1.85 -1.76
N PRO A 105 -19.66 2.48 -2.94
CA PRO A 105 -18.72 2.32 -4.04
C PRO A 105 -17.30 2.86 -3.74
N PHE A 106 -17.17 3.82 -2.82
CA PHE A 106 -15.91 4.48 -2.49
C PHE A 106 -15.60 4.45 -0.98
N PRO A 107 -15.56 3.27 -0.33
CA PRO A 107 -15.56 3.12 1.13
C PRO A 107 -14.30 3.62 1.87
N ASN A 108 -13.37 4.24 1.15
CA ASN A 108 -12.13 4.79 1.67
C ASN A 108 -11.93 6.25 1.21
N ASP A 109 -12.93 6.87 0.58
CA ASP A 109 -12.90 8.26 0.13
C ASP A 109 -14.17 8.98 0.61
N PRO A 110 -14.06 9.83 1.65
CA PRO A 110 -15.22 10.51 2.25
C PRO A 110 -15.89 11.53 1.31
N ASN A 111 -15.37 11.71 0.10
CA ASN A 111 -15.95 12.54 -0.94
C ASN A 111 -16.54 11.73 -2.09
N ASP A 112 -16.75 10.42 -1.93
CA ASP A 112 -17.58 9.62 -2.85
C ASP A 112 -17.01 9.66 -4.30
N GLY A 113 -15.68 9.81 -4.46
CA GLY A 113 -15.02 9.98 -5.76
C GLY A 113 -15.29 11.32 -6.47
N GLU A 114 -15.84 12.34 -5.78
CA GLU A 114 -16.23 13.64 -6.35
C GLU A 114 -15.02 14.46 -6.88
N TYR A 115 -13.79 14.14 -6.45
CA TYR A 115 -12.57 14.84 -6.87
C TYR A 115 -11.53 13.95 -7.56
N SER A 116 -11.76 12.64 -7.62
CA SER A 116 -10.89 11.71 -8.35
C SER A 116 -11.17 11.86 -9.84
N ASP A 117 -10.15 12.12 -10.65
CA ASP A 117 -10.23 12.31 -12.10
C ASP A 117 -9.04 11.55 -12.70
N SER A 118 -9.21 10.24 -12.82
CA SER A 118 -8.12 9.29 -13.08
C SER A 118 -7.51 9.45 -14.47
N ASP A 119 -8.28 9.90 -15.45
CA ASP A 119 -7.81 10.11 -16.82
C ASP A 119 -7.57 11.60 -17.17
N GLY A 120 -7.98 12.50 -16.28
CA GLY A 120 -7.73 13.94 -16.39
C GLY A 120 -8.63 14.64 -17.40
N ASP A 121 -9.78 14.05 -17.72
CA ASP A 121 -10.73 14.61 -18.69
C ASP A 121 -11.65 15.69 -18.09
N GLY A 122 -11.64 15.81 -16.75
CA GLY A 122 -12.39 16.80 -15.99
C GLY A 122 -13.78 16.34 -15.54
N ILE A 123 -14.12 15.07 -15.71
CA ILE A 123 -15.27 14.41 -15.09
C ILE A 123 -14.74 13.57 -13.91
N PRO A 124 -15.28 13.72 -12.69
CA PRO A 124 -14.83 12.88 -11.61
C PRO A 124 -15.19 11.41 -11.85
N ASP A 125 -14.33 10.47 -11.45
CA ASP A 125 -14.47 9.02 -11.63
C ASP A 125 -15.86 8.51 -11.18
N ALA A 126 -16.43 9.09 -10.13
CA ALA A 126 -17.77 8.78 -9.64
C ALA A 126 -18.91 9.09 -10.64
N TYR A 127 -18.65 9.97 -11.60
CA TYR A 127 -19.58 10.45 -12.61
C TYR A 127 -19.10 10.19 -14.04
N ASP A 128 -17.95 9.54 -14.21
CA ASP A 128 -17.31 9.30 -15.50
C ASP A 128 -17.84 7.99 -16.14
N PRO A 129 -18.59 8.07 -17.25
CA PRO A 129 -19.11 6.90 -17.95
C PRO A 129 -18.07 6.20 -18.83
N ASP A 130 -16.93 6.82 -19.11
CA ASP A 130 -15.79 6.32 -19.86
C ASP A 130 -14.58 5.96 -18.99
N TYR A 131 -14.72 6.06 -17.66
CA TYR A 131 -13.82 5.45 -16.68
C TYR A 131 -13.74 3.94 -16.92
N GLN A 132 -12.75 3.54 -17.74
CA GLN A 132 -12.40 2.14 -17.91
C GLN A 132 -11.70 1.71 -16.62
N SER A 133 -12.48 1.18 -15.68
CA SER A 133 -11.92 0.39 -14.57
C SER A 133 -10.90 -0.58 -15.17
N PRO A 134 -9.63 -0.61 -14.72
CA PRO A 134 -8.56 -1.38 -15.38
C PRO A 134 -8.76 -2.91 -15.44
N GLU A 135 -9.94 -3.45 -15.15
CA GLU A 135 -10.15 -4.86 -14.81
C GLU A 135 -11.13 -5.64 -15.69
N ASP A 136 -11.74 -5.07 -16.73
CA ASP A 136 -12.41 -5.86 -17.77
C ASP A 136 -11.63 -5.91 -19.09
N GLY A 137 -10.47 -6.57 -19.04
CA GLY A 137 -9.76 -7.11 -20.20
C GLY A 137 -10.55 -8.17 -20.98
N SER A 138 -11.78 -7.87 -21.42
CA SER A 138 -12.59 -8.68 -22.34
C SER A 138 -12.95 -7.91 -23.60
N GLY A 139 -11.93 -7.37 -24.27
CA GLY A 139 -11.99 -6.92 -25.65
C GLY A 139 -11.42 -7.95 -26.63
N ASN A 140 -12.09 -9.08 -26.84
CA ASN A 140 -11.88 -9.90 -28.05
C ASN A 140 -12.45 -9.16 -29.27
N GLY A 141 -11.71 -8.16 -29.75
CA GLY A 141 -12.04 -7.35 -30.93
C GLY A 141 -10.96 -7.50 -31.98
N GLY A 142 -10.99 -8.61 -32.74
CA GLY A 142 -10.11 -8.80 -33.88
C GLY A 142 -10.30 -7.70 -34.91
N THR A 143 -9.22 -7.02 -35.31
CA THR A 143 -9.11 -6.49 -36.66
C THR A 143 -7.78 -6.92 -37.27
N SER A 144 -7.92 -7.78 -38.27
CA SER A 144 -6.95 -8.05 -39.30
C SER A 144 -6.67 -6.80 -40.14
N GLY A 145 -5.39 -6.51 -40.36
CA GLY A 145 -4.88 -5.55 -41.36
C GLY A 145 -3.53 -5.02 -40.88
N GLY A 146 -2.37 -5.52 -41.31
CA GLY A 146 -1.98 -5.80 -42.68
C GLY A 146 -1.38 -4.53 -43.28
N GLY A 147 -0.06 -4.37 -43.21
CA GLY A 147 0.63 -3.23 -43.84
C GLY A 147 2.08 -3.07 -43.43
N GLY A 148 2.94 -3.99 -43.87
CA GLY A 148 4.38 -3.74 -43.92
C GLY A 148 4.71 -2.82 -45.09
N SER A 149 5.67 -1.92 -44.88
CA SER A 149 6.54 -1.40 -45.95
C SER A 149 7.80 -0.80 -45.34
N ASP A 150 8.89 -1.56 -45.42
CA ASP A 150 10.25 -1.03 -45.47
C ASP A 150 10.40 -0.13 -46.71
N GLN A 151 10.75 1.14 -46.55
CA GLN A 151 11.44 1.90 -47.59
C GLN A 151 12.12 3.16 -47.00
N GLN A 152 13.47 3.12 -46.93
CA GLN A 152 14.45 4.16 -47.33
C GLN A 152 14.14 5.62 -46.89
N GLY A 153 14.98 6.30 -46.10
CA GLY A 153 16.35 6.65 -46.46
C GLY A 153 16.42 8.13 -46.88
N GLU A 154 17.27 8.89 -46.19
CA GLU A 154 17.79 10.24 -46.52
C GLU A 154 16.92 11.47 -46.22
N GLY A 155 17.52 12.49 -45.58
CA GLY A 155 16.98 13.85 -45.59
C GLY A 155 17.30 14.71 -44.37
N GLU A 156 18.36 15.50 -44.48
CA GLU A 156 18.94 16.42 -43.49
C GLU A 156 17.99 17.50 -42.96
N GLY A 157 18.10 17.85 -41.68
CA GLY A 157 17.43 19.01 -41.07
C GLY A 157 18.18 19.54 -39.85
N GLN A 158 18.95 20.60 -40.06
CA GLN A 158 19.83 21.25 -39.09
C GLN A 158 19.03 21.99 -38.01
N GLY A 159 19.39 21.82 -36.73
CA GLY A 159 18.86 22.59 -35.60
C GLY A 159 19.87 22.66 -34.46
N GLN A 160 20.70 23.69 -34.49
CA GLN A 160 21.67 24.02 -33.43
C GLN A 160 20.95 24.55 -32.20
N GLY A 161 21.32 24.06 -31.01
CA GLY A 161 20.78 24.57 -29.74
C GLY A 161 21.55 24.04 -28.54
N GLN A 162 22.77 24.52 -28.35
CA GLN A 162 23.57 24.31 -27.13
C GLN A 162 22.97 25.16 -25.99
N GLY A 163 22.73 24.54 -24.83
CA GLY A 163 22.27 25.23 -23.63
C GLY A 163 22.76 24.53 -22.38
N GLN A 164 24.06 24.64 -22.10
CA GLN A 164 24.64 24.34 -20.79
C GLN A 164 24.32 25.49 -19.84
N GLY A 165 23.70 25.20 -18.71
CA GLY A 165 23.45 26.17 -17.63
C GLY A 165 23.98 25.64 -16.30
N GLN A 166 25.29 25.78 -16.07
CA GLN A 166 25.90 25.68 -14.75
C GLN A 166 25.69 27.01 -14.02
N GLY A 167 25.14 26.98 -12.81
CA GLY A 167 25.10 28.14 -11.91
C GLY A 167 25.76 27.80 -10.57
N GLN A 168 27.03 28.16 -10.42
CA GLN A 168 27.75 28.23 -9.13
C GLN A 168 27.88 29.70 -8.70
N GLY A 169 27.90 29.95 -7.38
CA GLY A 169 28.51 31.16 -6.78
C GLY A 169 27.55 31.96 -5.89
N GLN A 170 27.53 31.72 -4.57
CA GLN A 170 28.34 32.38 -3.51
C GLN A 170 27.76 33.71 -2.99
N GLY A 171 27.53 33.79 -1.68
CA GLY A 171 27.31 35.04 -0.96
C GLY A 171 27.13 34.84 0.55
N GLN A 172 28.10 35.28 1.33
CA GLN A 172 28.29 35.08 2.77
C GLN A 172 27.44 36.05 3.63
N GLY A 173 27.17 35.71 4.90
CA GLY A 173 26.70 36.68 5.89
C GLY A 173 26.61 36.12 7.32
N GLN A 174 27.53 36.55 8.17
CA GLN A 174 27.70 36.19 9.59
C GLN A 174 26.64 36.86 10.48
N GLY A 175 26.32 36.25 11.64
CA GLY A 175 25.57 36.93 12.71
C GLY A 175 25.48 36.12 14.00
N GLN A 176 26.39 36.42 14.94
CA GLN A 176 26.37 35.96 16.33
C GLN A 176 25.23 36.62 17.13
N GLY A 177 24.64 35.93 18.10
CA GLY A 177 23.71 36.54 19.05
C GLY A 177 23.40 35.63 20.24
N GLN A 178 24.08 35.87 21.36
CA GLN A 178 23.82 35.29 22.69
C GLN A 178 22.51 35.84 23.28
N GLY A 179 21.84 35.08 24.16
CA GLY A 179 20.79 35.64 25.00
C GLY A 179 20.10 34.60 25.89
N GLN A 180 20.62 34.41 27.09
CA GLN A 180 19.90 33.79 28.21
C GLN A 180 18.72 34.70 28.61
N GLY A 181 17.55 34.11 28.86
CA GLY A 181 16.39 34.78 29.43
C GLY A 181 15.72 33.85 30.44
N GLN A 182 15.84 34.25 31.70
CA GLN A 182 15.33 33.76 32.98
C GLN A 182 14.14 32.79 32.98
#